data_AF-A0A1T5FUG2-F1
#
_entry.id   AF-A0A1T5FUG2-F1
#
_cell.length_a   1.000
_cell.length_b   1.000
_cell.length_c   1.000
_cell.angle_alpha   90.00
_cell.angle_beta   90.00
_cell.angle_gamma   90.00
#
_symmetry.space_group_name_H-M   'P 1'
#
loop_
_entity.id
_entity.type
_entity.pdbx_description
1 polymer ?
#
loop_
_entity_poly.entity_id
_entity_poly.type
_entity_poly.pdbx_seq_one_letter_code
_entity_poly.pdbx_strand_id
1 'polypeptide(L)'
;MDNEKSLQNLTFAEPFDNIRHLLQTNYVTHEDLSKLNQREKQLLVFEVSQRLDELARVDRQQYINEAKKYENVLEEKSRNRNWDANHIRIKNYVEEHLKSYDRLPSITEMASEIGLSRQTISKHLAEFEMGDYMKEEMQMFNLMFSDLMATLYNTAKDGDVSAIKLYAEILEKRNVGSNTVNIKNQQINVMLKELFAKNLSNS
;
A
#
# COMPACT_ATOMS: atom_id res chain seq x y z
N MET A 1 15.28 -17.79 -41.71
CA MET A 1 15.55 -16.37 -41.40
C MET A 1 14.20 -15.69 -41.40
N ASP A 2 13.60 -15.20 -40.32
CA ASP A 2 14.04 -14.93 -38.97
C ASP A 2 12.82 -15.05 -38.07
N ASN A 3 12.85 -15.90 -37.04
CA ASN A 3 11.84 -15.86 -35.98
C ASN A 3 12.31 -16.45 -34.63
N GLU A 4 13.62 -16.45 -34.38
CA GLU A 4 14.21 -16.94 -33.12
C GLU A 4 14.77 -15.83 -32.22
N LYS A 5 14.64 -14.55 -32.61
CA LYS A 5 15.24 -13.42 -31.88
C LYS A 5 14.30 -12.61 -30.97
N SER A 6 13.05 -13.03 -30.79
CA SER A 6 12.05 -12.30 -30.00
C SER A 6 11.66 -12.96 -28.67
N LEU A 7 12.33 -14.05 -28.27
CA LEU A 7 12.04 -14.77 -27.02
C LEU A 7 13.14 -14.69 -25.95
N GLN A 8 14.16 -13.82 -26.12
CA GLN A 8 15.35 -13.84 -25.26
C GLN A 8 15.51 -12.71 -24.22
N ASN A 9 14.52 -11.84 -23.97
CA ASN A 9 14.68 -10.80 -22.92
C ASN A 9 13.43 -10.61 -22.04
N LEU A 10 12.84 -11.71 -21.58
CA LEU A 10 11.99 -11.71 -20.39
C LEU A 10 12.57 -12.68 -19.35
N THR A 11 13.86 -12.52 -19.06
CA THR A 11 14.35 -12.97 -17.76
C THR A 11 13.68 -12.06 -16.74
N PHE A 12 12.60 -12.53 -16.14
CA PHE A 12 12.25 -12.15 -14.78
C PHE A 12 13.48 -12.50 -13.95
N ALA A 13 14.47 -11.62 -13.88
CA ALA A 13 15.51 -11.72 -12.88
C ALA A 13 14.76 -11.66 -11.56
N GLU A 14 14.66 -12.80 -10.90
CA GLU A 14 14.00 -12.86 -9.61
C GLU A 14 14.66 -11.82 -8.70
N PRO A 15 13.91 -11.13 -7.81
CA PRO A 15 14.44 -10.14 -6.87
C PRO A 15 15.69 -10.61 -6.09
N PHE A 16 15.95 -11.91 -6.08
CA PHE A 16 17.04 -12.59 -5.41
C PHE A 16 18.43 -12.37 -6.01
N ASP A 17 18.61 -12.20 -7.32
CA ASP A 17 19.97 -12.17 -7.90
C ASP A 17 20.73 -10.90 -7.54
N ASN A 18 20.07 -9.75 -7.61
CA ASN A 18 20.63 -8.46 -7.19
C ASN A 18 20.98 -8.48 -5.69
N ILE A 19 20.08 -9.02 -4.86
CA ILE A 19 20.26 -9.08 -3.41
C ILE A 19 21.39 -10.03 -3.03
N ARG A 20 21.48 -11.23 -3.63
CA ARG A 20 22.57 -12.18 -3.38
C ARG A 20 23.92 -11.56 -3.67
N HIS A 21 24.04 -10.82 -4.78
CA HIS A 21 25.27 -10.12 -5.11
C HIS A 21 25.62 -9.12 -4.01
N LEU A 22 24.69 -8.28 -3.58
CA LEU A 22 24.93 -7.29 -2.51
C LEU A 22 25.28 -7.95 -1.17
N LEU A 23 24.69 -9.10 -0.85
CA LEU A 23 25.04 -9.86 0.35
C LEU A 23 26.48 -10.39 0.34
N GLN A 24 27.08 -10.56 -0.85
CA GLN A 24 28.46 -11.04 -1.03
C GLN A 24 29.49 -9.91 -1.17
N THR A 25 29.07 -8.68 -1.49
CA THR A 25 29.98 -7.54 -1.60
C THR A 25 30.71 -7.24 -0.28
N ASN A 26 31.84 -6.53 -0.35
CA ASN A 26 32.57 -6.11 0.86
C ASN A 26 31.99 -4.84 1.51
N TYR A 27 31.24 -4.06 0.73
CA TYR A 27 30.60 -2.82 1.17
C TYR A 27 29.47 -2.49 0.20
N VAL A 28 28.27 -2.25 0.73
CA VAL A 28 27.09 -1.89 -0.07
C VAL A 28 26.99 -0.36 -0.14
N THR A 29 27.06 0.22 -1.34
CA THR A 29 27.04 1.68 -1.54
C THR A 29 25.61 2.23 -1.66
N HIS A 30 25.43 3.55 -1.53
CA HIS A 30 24.14 4.19 -1.87
C HIS A 30 23.74 4.02 -3.34
N GLU A 31 24.72 3.94 -4.25
CA GLU A 31 24.43 3.70 -5.67
C GLU A 31 23.81 2.31 -5.88
N ASP A 32 24.34 1.30 -5.20
CA ASP A 32 23.78 -0.05 -5.22
C ASP A 32 22.33 -0.08 -4.71
N LEU A 33 22.06 0.66 -3.64
CA LEU A 33 20.73 0.78 -3.06
C LEU A 33 19.76 1.52 -3.99
N SER A 34 20.25 2.50 -4.77
CA SER A 34 19.41 3.25 -5.71
C SER A 34 18.88 2.38 -6.87
N LYS A 35 19.57 1.29 -7.19
CA LYS A 35 19.20 0.33 -8.24
C LYS A 35 18.10 -0.65 -7.81
N LEU A 36 17.85 -0.77 -6.51
CA LEU A 36 16.84 -1.66 -5.96
C LEU A 36 15.45 -1.00 -5.93
N ASN A 37 14.42 -1.77 -6.28
CA ASN A 37 13.04 -1.38 -5.98
C ASN A 37 12.72 -1.52 -4.48
N GLN A 38 11.55 -1.05 -4.05
CA GLN A 38 11.20 -1.03 -2.62
C GLN A 38 11.13 -2.42 -1.99
N ARG A 39 10.60 -3.41 -2.72
CA ARG A 39 10.51 -4.80 -2.25
C ARG A 39 11.89 -5.43 -2.11
N GLU A 40 12.79 -5.17 -3.06
CA GLU A 40 14.18 -5.62 -2.98
C GLU A 40 14.93 -4.98 -1.80
N LYS A 41 14.71 -3.69 -1.54
CA LYS A 41 15.27 -2.99 -0.37
C LYS A 41 14.78 -3.60 0.94
N GLN A 42 13.48 -3.88 1.05
CA GLN A 42 12.90 -4.52 2.24
C GLN A 42 13.50 -5.92 2.47
N LEU A 43 13.62 -6.71 1.41
CA LEU A 43 14.20 -8.05 1.48
C LEU A 43 15.70 -7.99 1.86
N LEU A 44 16.48 -7.07 1.29
CA LEU A 44 17.87 -6.85 1.68
C LEU A 44 18.00 -6.45 3.16
N VAL A 45 17.16 -5.51 3.61
CA VAL A 45 17.12 -5.08 5.02
C VAL A 45 16.79 -6.24 5.96
N PHE A 46 15.86 -7.11 5.58
CA PHE A 46 15.49 -8.30 6.34
C PHE A 46 16.65 -9.28 6.47
N GLU A 47 17.26 -9.67 5.34
CA GLU A 47 18.40 -10.60 5.30
C GLU A 47 19.60 -10.08 6.11
N VAL A 48 19.94 -8.80 5.94
CA VAL A 48 21.01 -8.15 6.71
C VAL A 48 20.69 -8.14 8.21
N SER A 49 19.44 -7.84 8.58
CA SER A 49 19.03 -7.82 9.99
C SER A 49 19.16 -9.21 10.63
N GLN A 50 18.70 -10.27 9.96
CA GLN A 50 18.82 -11.64 10.48
C GLN A 50 20.27 -12.04 10.70
N ARG A 51 21.14 -11.80 9.71
CA ARG A 51 22.58 -12.12 9.83
C ARG A 51 23.23 -11.37 10.99
N LEU A 52 22.92 -10.08 11.14
CA LEU A 52 23.46 -9.28 12.23
C LEU A 52 22.93 -9.73 13.60
N ASP A 53 21.66 -10.11 13.70
CA ASP A 53 21.08 -10.62 14.95
C ASP A 53 21.70 -11.97 15.36
N GLU A 54 22.02 -12.84 14.40
CA GLU A 54 22.75 -14.08 14.63
C GLU A 54 24.18 -13.81 15.12
N LEU A 55 24.91 -12.94 14.41
CA LEU A 55 26.29 -12.60 14.78
C LEU A 55 26.38 -11.88 16.12
N ALA A 56 25.42 -11.01 16.44
CA ALA A 56 25.38 -10.31 17.72
C ALA A 56 25.32 -11.27 18.92
N ARG A 57 24.79 -12.49 18.72
CA ARG A 57 24.67 -13.52 19.76
C ARG A 57 25.92 -14.40 19.88
N VAL A 58 26.77 -14.45 18.84
CA VAL A 58 27.83 -15.47 18.72
C VAL A 58 29.23 -14.86 18.63
N ASP A 59 29.41 -13.80 17.84
CA ASP A 59 30.72 -13.18 17.62
C ASP A 59 30.60 -11.66 17.44
N ARG A 60 31.04 -10.93 18.47
CA ARG A 60 31.00 -9.47 18.51
C ARG A 60 31.92 -8.83 17.47
N GLN A 61 33.08 -9.41 17.17
CA GLN A 61 34.02 -8.82 16.22
C GLN A 61 33.52 -9.01 14.78
N GLN A 62 32.99 -10.19 14.47
CA GLN A 62 32.37 -10.45 13.17
C GLN A 62 31.11 -9.60 12.98
N TYR A 63 30.30 -9.41 14.03
CA TYR A 63 29.18 -8.46 14.02
C TYR A 63 29.61 -7.05 13.62
N ILE A 64 30.66 -6.50 14.25
CA ILE A 64 31.14 -5.14 13.95
C ILE A 64 31.58 -5.04 12.48
N ASN A 65 32.27 -6.04 11.97
CA ASN A 65 32.77 -6.04 10.59
C ASN A 65 31.62 -6.12 9.56
N GLU A 66 30.64 -7.00 9.78
CA GLU A 66 29.46 -7.12 8.91
C GLU A 66 28.55 -5.89 9.01
N ALA A 67 28.36 -5.32 10.21
CA ALA A 67 27.57 -4.10 10.38
C ALA A 67 28.17 -2.94 9.58
N LYS A 68 29.51 -2.83 9.53
CA LYS A 68 30.20 -1.81 8.74
C LYS A 68 30.03 -2.01 7.23
N LYS A 69 30.02 -3.26 6.77
CA LYS A 69 29.75 -3.60 5.36
C LYS A 69 28.35 -3.15 4.90
N TYR A 70 27.37 -3.20 5.79
CA TYR A 70 25.98 -2.84 5.51
C TYR A 70 25.52 -1.49 6.10
N GLU A 71 26.46 -0.59 6.41
CA GLU A 71 26.16 0.69 7.07
C GLU A 71 25.04 1.48 6.35
N ASN A 72 25.13 1.60 5.02
CA ASN A 72 24.12 2.30 4.21
C ASN A 72 22.76 1.60 4.20
N VAL A 73 22.73 0.27 4.33
CA VAL A 73 21.49 -0.52 4.44
C VAL A 73 20.81 -0.24 5.78
N LEU A 74 21.60 -0.14 6.85
CA LEU A 74 21.10 0.16 8.19
C LEU A 74 20.60 1.61 8.30
N GLU A 75 21.26 2.55 7.62
CA GLU A 75 20.80 3.92 7.49
C GLU A 75 19.44 3.99 6.77
N GLU A 76 19.30 3.31 5.62
CA GLU A 76 18.02 3.20 4.91
C GLU A 76 16.92 2.60 5.79
N LYS A 77 17.22 1.54 6.54
CA LYS A 77 16.27 0.95 7.52
C LYS A 77 15.83 1.98 8.56
N SER A 78 16.74 2.81 9.05
CA SER A 78 16.42 3.88 10.00
C SER A 78 15.52 4.94 9.35
N ARG A 79 15.86 5.36 8.13
CA ARG A 79 15.09 6.34 7.36
C ARG A 79 13.68 5.85 7.04
N ASN A 80 13.53 4.59 6.64
CA ASN A 80 12.23 3.97 6.38
C ASN A 80 11.37 3.90 7.64
N ARG A 81 11.95 3.52 8.79
CA ARG A 81 11.21 3.54 10.07
C ARG A 81 10.73 4.93 10.45
N ASN A 82 11.56 5.96 10.21
CA ASN A 82 11.15 7.35 10.43
C ASN A 82 10.04 7.75 9.46
N TRP A 83 10.11 7.30 8.21
CA TRP A 83 9.05 7.52 7.22
C TRP A 83 7.74 6.88 7.67
N ASP A 84 7.73 5.61 8.05
CA ASP A 84 6.53 4.90 8.52
C ASP A 84 5.91 5.56 9.75
N ALA A 85 6.74 5.94 10.72
CA ALA A 85 6.30 6.64 11.92
C ALA A 85 5.66 8.01 11.57
N ASN A 86 6.26 8.75 10.63
CA ASN A 86 5.70 10.01 10.16
C ASN A 86 4.39 9.79 9.40
N HIS A 87 4.29 8.73 8.60
CA HIS A 87 3.09 8.37 7.86
C HIS A 87 1.90 8.14 8.81
N ILE A 88 2.09 7.31 9.83
CA ILE A 88 1.06 7.01 10.83
C ILE A 88 0.62 8.28 11.55
N ARG A 89 1.56 9.16 11.93
CA ARG A 89 1.23 10.44 12.59
C ARG A 89 0.40 11.34 11.70
N ILE A 90 0.79 11.48 10.42
CA ILE A 90 0.04 12.30 9.44
C ILE A 90 -1.36 11.72 9.25
N LYS A 91 -1.48 10.41 9.01
CA LYS A 91 -2.77 9.73 8.79
C LYS A 91 -3.71 9.89 9.98
N ASN A 92 -3.25 9.57 11.19
CA ASN A 92 -4.05 9.66 12.40
C ASN A 92 -4.54 11.09 12.63
N TYR A 93 -3.66 12.09 12.45
CA TYR A 93 -4.04 13.49 12.62
C TYR A 93 -5.07 13.93 11.58
N VAL A 94 -4.94 13.53 10.32
CA VAL A 94 -5.94 13.83 9.29
C VAL A 94 -7.30 13.21 9.66
N GLU A 95 -7.31 11.95 10.09
CA GLU A 95 -8.54 11.27 10.52
C GLU A 95 -9.21 11.94 11.72
N GLU A 96 -8.44 12.31 12.74
CA GLU A 96 -8.94 13.01 13.93
C GLU A 96 -9.44 14.42 13.61
N HIS A 97 -8.71 15.15 12.77
CA HIS A 97 -9.08 16.49 12.35
C HIS A 97 -10.37 16.48 11.52
N LEU A 98 -10.52 15.51 10.61
CA LEU A 98 -11.74 15.35 9.82
C LEU A 98 -12.94 15.02 10.71
N LYS A 99 -12.78 14.11 11.68
CA LYS A 99 -13.86 13.78 12.64
C LYS A 99 -14.29 14.98 13.49
N SER A 100 -13.34 15.85 13.84
CA SER A 100 -13.58 16.96 14.78
C SER A 100 -14.09 18.22 14.10
N TYR A 101 -13.64 18.49 12.88
CA TYR A 101 -13.86 19.78 12.20
C TYR A 101 -14.56 19.66 10.84
N ASP A 102 -14.87 18.43 10.40
CA ASP A 102 -15.50 18.12 9.10
C ASP A 102 -14.78 18.77 7.89
N ARG A 103 -13.46 18.93 8.02
CA ARG A 103 -12.59 19.45 6.96
C ARG A 103 -11.22 18.80 7.01
N LEU A 104 -10.47 18.90 5.93
CA LEU A 104 -9.07 18.51 5.90
C LEU A 104 -8.19 19.58 6.58
N PRO A 105 -7.14 19.16 7.31
CA PRO A 105 -6.15 20.08 7.84
C PRO A 105 -5.22 20.60 6.74
N SER A 106 -4.75 21.83 6.88
CA SER A 106 -3.66 22.37 6.07
C SER A 106 -2.30 21.81 6.52
N ILE A 107 -1.29 21.88 5.64
CA ILE A 107 0.11 21.52 5.97
C ILE A 107 0.63 22.32 7.17
N THR A 108 0.19 23.57 7.33
CA THR A 108 0.58 24.42 8.46
C THR A 108 0.01 23.90 9.78
N GLU A 109 -1.27 23.54 9.78
CA GLU A 109 -1.95 22.99 10.96
C GLU A 109 -1.35 21.63 11.33
N MET A 110 -1.12 20.76 10.34
CA MET A 110 -0.40 19.50 10.55
C MET A 110 0.97 19.75 11.17
N ALA A 111 1.79 20.63 10.59
CA ALA A 111 3.13 20.91 11.07
C ALA A 111 3.16 21.43 12.51
N SER A 112 2.19 22.29 12.85
CA SER A 112 2.06 22.85 14.20
C SER A 112 1.72 21.76 15.23
N GLU A 113 0.76 20.88 14.91
CA GLU A 113 0.21 19.95 15.89
C GLU A 113 1.01 18.65 16.04
N ILE A 114 1.48 18.06 14.94
CA ILE A 114 2.20 16.77 15.02
C ILE A 114 3.72 16.92 15.11
N GLY A 115 4.22 18.16 15.18
CA GLY A 115 5.63 18.49 15.36
C GLY A 115 6.53 18.09 14.19
N LEU A 116 5.97 17.93 12.99
CA LEU A 116 6.72 17.66 11.77
C LEU A 116 6.95 18.94 10.98
N SER A 117 8.09 19.02 10.29
CA SER A 117 8.33 20.18 9.42
C SER A 117 7.35 20.18 8.23
N ARG A 118 6.99 21.38 7.75
CA ARG A 118 6.15 21.53 6.54
C ARG A 118 6.79 20.83 5.33
N GLN A 119 8.12 20.84 5.24
CA GLN A 119 8.86 20.15 4.18
C GLN A 119 8.73 18.63 4.28
N THR A 120 8.83 18.07 5.49
CA THR A 120 8.62 16.64 5.75
C THR A 120 7.23 16.21 5.34
N ILE A 121 6.19 16.94 5.77
CA ILE A 121 4.80 16.63 5.42
C ILE A 121 4.57 16.75 3.92
N SER A 122 5.05 17.83 3.28
CA SER A 122 4.89 18.03 1.84
C SER A 122 5.56 16.92 1.03
N LYS A 123 6.77 16.51 1.43
CA LYS A 123 7.48 15.39 0.81
C LYS A 123 6.71 14.09 1.00
N HIS A 124 6.19 13.84 2.21
CA HIS A 124 5.42 12.64 2.54
C HIS A 124 4.17 12.50 1.69
N LEU A 125 3.41 13.60 1.52
CA LEU A 125 2.20 13.61 0.71
C LEU A 125 2.50 13.39 -0.78
N ALA A 126 3.56 13.99 -1.31
CA ALA A 126 3.97 13.82 -2.70
C ALA A 126 4.49 12.40 -3.01
N GLU A 127 5.27 11.82 -2.09
CA GLU A 127 5.77 10.44 -2.23
C GLU A 127 4.66 9.40 -2.08
N PHE A 128 3.62 9.70 -1.31
CA PHE A 128 2.46 8.82 -1.15
C PHE A 128 1.64 8.69 -2.45
N GLU A 129 1.41 9.79 -3.18
CA GLU A 129 0.68 9.76 -4.46
C GLU A 129 1.39 8.94 -5.55
N MET A 130 2.72 8.82 -5.48
CA MET A 130 3.55 8.19 -6.52
C MET A 130 4.21 6.88 -6.10
N GLY A 131 4.01 6.41 -4.87
CA GLY A 131 4.77 5.31 -4.28
C GLY A 131 4.14 3.92 -4.39
N ASP A 132 4.99 2.87 -4.35
CA ASP A 132 4.59 1.46 -4.23
C ASP A 132 3.71 1.18 -3.00
N TYR A 133 3.80 2.01 -1.96
CA TYR A 133 3.02 1.89 -0.73
C TYR A 133 1.51 2.08 -0.96
N MET A 134 1.12 3.03 -1.81
CA MET A 134 -0.29 3.22 -2.19
C MET A 134 -0.82 1.99 -2.93
N LYS A 135 0.03 1.30 -3.70
CA LYS A 135 -0.36 0.07 -4.40
C LYS A 135 -0.64 -1.08 -3.42
N GLU A 136 0.17 -1.25 -2.38
CA GLU A 136 -0.04 -2.26 -1.34
C GLU A 136 -1.29 -1.95 -0.50
N GLU A 137 -1.47 -0.69 -0.05
CA GLU A 137 -2.66 -0.27 0.70
C GLU A 137 -3.93 -0.36 -0.16
N MET A 138 -3.86 -0.02 -1.45
CA MET A 138 -4.98 -0.25 -2.39
C MET A 138 -5.26 -1.73 -2.63
N GLN A 139 -4.24 -2.60 -2.65
CA GLN A 139 -4.44 -4.06 -2.77
C GLN A 139 -5.13 -4.62 -1.53
N MET A 140 -4.71 -4.19 -0.34
CA MET A 140 -5.37 -4.55 0.93
C MET A 140 -6.79 -4.01 1.00
N PHE A 141 -7.01 -2.75 0.59
CA PHE A 141 -8.35 -2.17 0.47
C PHE A 141 -9.21 -2.97 -0.49
N ASN A 142 -8.70 -3.33 -1.68
CA ASN A 142 -9.41 -4.16 -2.64
C ASN A 142 -9.75 -5.56 -2.12
N LEU A 143 -8.89 -6.14 -1.27
CA LEU A 143 -9.16 -7.41 -0.60
C LEU A 143 -10.33 -7.29 0.39
N MET A 144 -10.34 -6.22 1.19
CA MET A 144 -11.40 -5.95 2.17
C MET A 144 -12.68 -5.38 1.55
N PHE A 145 -12.60 -4.89 0.33
CA PHE A 145 -13.72 -4.27 -0.37
C PHE A 145 -14.90 -5.23 -0.56
N SER A 146 -14.63 -6.53 -0.76
CA SER A 146 -15.70 -7.53 -0.84
C SER A 146 -16.54 -7.61 0.43
N ASP A 147 -15.89 -7.53 1.59
CA ASP A 147 -16.54 -7.66 2.90
C ASP A 147 -17.31 -6.39 3.24
N LEU A 148 -16.75 -5.22 2.88
CA LEU A 148 -17.43 -3.94 2.98
C LEU A 148 -18.69 -3.91 2.10
N MET A 149 -18.60 -4.40 0.86
CA MET A 149 -19.74 -4.49 -0.05
C MET A 149 -20.79 -5.49 0.43
N ALA A 150 -20.39 -6.62 1.01
CA ALA A 150 -21.32 -7.58 1.61
C ALA A 150 -22.05 -6.97 2.82
N THR A 151 -21.35 -6.21 3.65
CA THR A 151 -21.94 -5.48 4.78
C THR A 151 -22.93 -4.44 4.28
N LEU A 152 -22.52 -3.59 3.33
CA LEU A 152 -23.37 -2.56 2.73
C LEU A 152 -24.61 -3.16 2.06
N TYR A 153 -24.47 -4.30 1.39
CA TYR A 153 -25.56 -5.06 0.79
C TYR A 153 -26.57 -5.54 1.84
N ASN A 154 -26.10 -6.08 2.96
CA ASN A 154 -26.97 -6.55 4.04
C ASN A 154 -27.74 -5.37 4.66
N THR A 155 -27.05 -4.26 4.93
CA THR A 155 -27.70 -3.03 5.43
C THR A 155 -28.72 -2.48 4.44
N ALA A 156 -28.42 -2.51 3.15
CA ALA A 156 -29.35 -2.11 2.09
C ALA A 156 -30.58 -3.05 2.00
N LYS A 157 -30.38 -4.36 2.16
CA LYS A 157 -31.45 -5.37 2.19
C LYS A 157 -32.41 -5.15 3.36
N ASP A 158 -31.91 -4.66 4.49
CA ASP A 158 -32.71 -4.34 5.67
C ASP A 158 -33.51 -3.03 5.52
N GLY A 159 -33.41 -2.36 4.37
CA GLY A 159 -34.26 -1.22 4.00
C GLY A 159 -33.62 0.16 4.23
N ASP A 160 -32.33 0.23 4.57
CA ASP A 160 -31.63 1.51 4.68
C ASP A 160 -31.45 2.15 3.30
N VAL A 161 -32.21 3.20 3.05
CA VAL A 161 -32.24 3.94 1.78
C VAL A 161 -30.90 4.61 1.45
N SER A 162 -30.13 5.03 2.45
CA SER A 162 -28.81 5.63 2.26
C SER A 162 -27.79 4.57 1.84
N ALA A 163 -27.85 3.38 2.45
CA ALA A 163 -27.02 2.23 2.07
C ALA A 163 -27.34 1.76 0.64
N ILE A 164 -28.63 1.72 0.26
CA ILE A 164 -29.07 1.39 -1.10
C ILE A 164 -28.49 2.36 -2.13
N LYS A 165 -28.59 3.68 -1.87
CA LYS A 165 -28.06 4.72 -2.77
C LYS A 165 -26.54 4.61 -2.92
N LEU A 166 -25.83 4.48 -1.80
CA LEU A 166 -24.38 4.34 -1.80
C LEU A 166 -23.92 3.07 -2.54
N TYR A 167 -24.61 1.94 -2.33
CA TYR A 167 -24.32 0.68 -3.03
C TYR A 167 -24.52 0.83 -4.55
N ALA A 168 -25.59 1.48 -4.99
CA ALA A 168 -25.86 1.75 -6.40
C ALA A 168 -24.80 2.67 -7.04
N GLU A 169 -24.44 3.78 -6.37
CA GLU A 169 -23.40 4.69 -6.85
C GLU A 169 -22.03 4.02 -7.00
N ILE A 170 -21.67 3.15 -6.04
CA ILE A 170 -20.42 2.39 -6.09
C ILE A 170 -20.41 1.44 -7.29
N LEU A 171 -21.54 0.76 -7.57
CA LEU A 171 -21.66 -0.14 -8.72
C LEU A 171 -21.61 0.60 -10.06
N GLU A 172 -22.25 1.76 -10.17
CA GLU A 172 -22.22 2.60 -11.38
C GLU A 172 -20.79 3.09 -11.68
N LYS A 173 -20.09 3.61 -10.67
CA LYS A 173 -18.71 4.11 -10.82
C LYS A 173 -17.70 3.00 -11.15
N ARG A 174 -17.97 1.74 -10.77
CA ARG A 174 -17.08 0.59 -11.06
C ARG A 174 -17.32 -0.03 -12.45
N ASN A 175 -18.46 0.24 -13.08
CA ASN A 175 -18.83 -0.31 -14.39
C ASN A 175 -18.22 0.42 -15.60
N VAL A 176 -17.43 1.48 -15.39
CA VAL A 176 -16.84 2.30 -16.46
C VAL A 176 -15.61 1.62 -17.13
N GLY A 177 -15.31 0.34 -16.86
CA GLY A 177 -14.03 -0.26 -17.29
C GLY A 177 -13.94 -1.75 -17.61
N SER A 178 -15.02 -2.55 -17.61
CA SER A 178 -14.86 -3.99 -17.93
C SER A 178 -16.06 -4.58 -18.67
N ASN A 179 -15.80 -5.19 -19.84
CA ASN A 179 -16.78 -5.90 -20.68
C ASN A 179 -17.18 -7.29 -20.13
N THR A 180 -16.84 -7.64 -18.88
CA THR A 180 -17.17 -8.94 -18.28
C THR A 180 -18.27 -8.82 -17.21
N VAL A 181 -19.34 -8.06 -17.51
CA VAL A 181 -20.41 -7.72 -16.56
C VAL A 181 -21.81 -7.99 -17.13
N ASN A 182 -22.06 -9.18 -17.68
CA ASN A 182 -23.42 -9.52 -18.17
C ASN A 182 -24.22 -10.44 -17.22
N ILE A 183 -23.56 -11.28 -16.41
CA ILE A 183 -24.25 -12.24 -15.54
C ILE A 183 -24.60 -11.65 -14.16
N LYS A 184 -23.72 -10.81 -13.58
CA LYS A 184 -23.96 -10.16 -12.27
C LYS A 184 -24.96 -8.99 -12.34
N ASN A 185 -25.03 -8.31 -13.49
CA ASN A 185 -25.99 -7.22 -13.74
C ASN A 185 -27.45 -7.70 -13.83
N GLN A 186 -27.69 -8.95 -14.26
CA GLN A 186 -29.04 -9.52 -14.28
C GLN A 186 -29.56 -9.82 -12.87
N GLN A 187 -28.71 -10.32 -11.98
CA GLN A 187 -29.09 -10.63 -10.59
C GLN A 187 -29.41 -9.37 -9.78
N ILE A 188 -28.66 -8.28 -9.98
CA ILE A 188 -28.89 -6.99 -9.31
C ILE A 188 -30.19 -6.32 -9.80
N ASN A 189 -30.46 -6.34 -11.11
CA ASN A 189 -31.70 -5.81 -11.66
C ASN A 189 -32.95 -6.57 -11.18
N VAL A 190 -32.83 -7.88 -10.95
CA VAL A 190 -33.91 -8.68 -10.35
C VAL A 190 -34.12 -8.28 -8.89
N MET A 191 -33.06 -8.15 -8.09
CA MET A 191 -33.17 -7.75 -6.69
C MET A 191 -33.76 -6.34 -6.51
N LEU A 192 -33.33 -5.38 -7.32
CA LEU A 192 -33.90 -4.02 -7.29
C LEU A 192 -35.40 -4.04 -7.64
N LYS A 193 -35.81 -4.80 -8.67
CA LYS A 193 -37.23 -4.95 -9.02
C LYS A 193 -38.06 -5.57 -7.90
N GLU A 194 -37.52 -6.56 -7.20
CA GLU A 194 -38.20 -7.19 -6.06
C GLU A 194 -38.34 -6.25 -4.85
N LEU A 195 -37.32 -5.43 -4.57
CA LEU A 195 -37.36 -4.42 -3.51
C LEU A 195 -38.34 -3.29 -3.82
N PHE A 196 -38.38 -2.82 -5.08
CA PHE A 196 -39.37 -1.82 -5.51
C PHE A 196 -40.80 -2.37 -5.48
N ALA A 197 -41.00 -3.64 -5.87
CA ALA A 197 -42.31 -4.29 -5.80
C ALA A 197 -42.81 -4.43 -4.35
N LYS A 198 -41.94 -4.78 -3.40
CA LYS A 198 -42.29 -4.90 -1.97
C LYS A 198 -42.65 -3.58 -1.31
N ASN A 199 -42.02 -2.47 -1.71
CA ASN A 199 -42.33 -1.15 -1.18
C ASN A 199 -43.64 -0.57 -1.74
N LEU A 200 -44.01 -0.94 -2.98
CA LEU A 200 -45.29 -0.56 -3.58
C LEU A 200 -46.49 -1.38 -3.06
N SER A 201 -46.27 -2.60 -2.54
CA SER A 201 -47.33 -3.42 -1.94
C SER A 201 -47.62 -3.11 -0.46
N ASN A 202 -46.77 -2.30 0.19
CA ASN A 202 -46.92 -1.88 1.58
C ASN A 202 -47.33 -0.40 1.73
N SER A 203 -47.72 0.25 0.63
CA SER A 203 -48.34 1.59 0.58
C SER A 203 -49.81 1.46 0.21
#